data_AF-A0A7X7V6H2-F1
#
_entry.id   AF-A0A7X7V6H2-F1
#
_cell.length_a   1.000
_cell.length_b   1.000
_cell.length_c   1.000
_cell.angle_alpha   90.00
_cell.angle_beta   90.00
_cell.angle_gamma   90.00
#
_symmetry.space_group_name_H-M   'P 1'
#
loop_
_entity.id
_entity.type
_entity.pdbx_description
1 polymer ?
#
loop_
_entity_poly.entity_id
_entity_poly.type
_entity_poly.pdbx_seq_one_letter_code
_entity_poly.pdbx_strand_id
1 'polypeptide(L)'
;MSTNAASAEPVRRALLIRTALQVLAETRFPIQRAEVLRRVGMRLEFTDYELEPFREGSSQSRWENHLSWASTDMKAAGWIDKTAAGWAITDAGREALVTHPDGLGLEVDSARA
;
A
#
# COMPACT_ATOMS: atom_id res chain seq x y z
N MET A 1 23.85 -19.84 23.14
CA MET A 1 23.67 -18.51 22.52
C MET A 1 22.34 -18.54 21.80
N SER A 2 21.27 -18.06 22.43
CA SER A 2 19.96 -17.96 21.77
C SER A 2 19.91 -16.62 21.06
N THR A 3 19.84 -16.65 19.74
CA THR A 3 19.63 -15.47 18.91
C THR A 3 18.26 -14.90 19.24
N ASN A 4 18.25 -13.70 19.80
CA ASN A 4 17.04 -12.94 20.08
C ASN A 4 16.34 -12.67 18.73
N ALA A 5 15.24 -13.36 18.46
CA ALA A 5 14.37 -12.99 17.35
C ALA A 5 13.78 -11.62 17.72
N ALA A 6 14.39 -10.55 17.20
CA ALA A 6 13.82 -9.22 17.28
C ALA A 6 12.36 -9.35 16.83
N SER A 7 11.44 -8.96 17.69
CA SER A 7 10.02 -8.88 17.39
C SER A 7 9.84 -7.88 16.27
N ALA A 8 9.97 -8.33 15.02
CA ALA A 8 9.85 -7.49 13.84
C ALA A 8 8.44 -6.91 13.84
N GLU A 9 8.34 -5.58 13.86
CA GLU A 9 7.06 -4.91 13.70
C GLU A 9 6.47 -5.30 12.34
N PRO A 10 5.19 -5.71 12.27
CA PRO A 10 4.59 -6.10 11.02
C PRO A 10 4.56 -4.91 10.04
N VAL A 11 4.65 -5.20 8.74
CA VAL A 11 4.50 -4.17 7.70
C VAL A 11 3.20 -3.41 7.91
N ARG A 12 3.26 -2.08 7.94
CA ARG A 12 2.12 -1.20 8.26
C ARG A 12 1.16 -1.07 7.08
N ARG A 13 0.45 -2.16 6.75
CA ARG A 13 -0.43 -2.26 5.55
C ARG A 13 -1.49 -1.15 5.48
N ALA A 14 -2.13 -0.83 6.61
CA ALA A 14 -3.12 0.24 6.71
C ALA A 14 -2.57 1.60 6.21
N LEU A 15 -1.37 1.94 6.68
CA LEU A 15 -0.64 3.14 6.29
C LEU A 15 -0.29 3.12 4.80
N LEU A 16 0.21 2.00 4.27
CA LEU A 16 0.54 1.85 2.85
C LEU A 16 -0.70 2.03 1.96
N ILE A 17 -1.83 1.41 2.31
CA ILE A 17 -3.09 1.52 1.57
C ILE A 17 -3.57 2.97 1.57
N ARG A 18 -3.64 3.59 2.75
CA ARG A 18 -4.08 4.99 2.89
C ARG A 18 -3.22 5.93 2.06
N THR A 19 -1.89 5.82 2.18
CA THR A 19 -0.96 6.69 1.43
C THR A 19 -1.07 6.45 -0.08
N ALA A 20 -1.28 5.22 -0.54
CA ALA A 20 -1.49 4.94 -1.95
C ALA A 20 -2.80 5.54 -2.48
N LEU A 21 -3.90 5.42 -1.74
CA LEU A 21 -5.17 6.06 -2.09
C LEU A 21 -5.03 7.58 -2.13
N GLN A 22 -4.34 8.20 -1.16
CA GLN A 22 -4.06 9.64 -1.19
C GLN A 22 -3.25 10.05 -2.43
N VAL A 23 -2.19 9.30 -2.76
CA VAL A 23 -1.41 9.54 -3.98
C VAL A 23 -2.29 9.52 -5.23
N LEU A 24 -3.18 8.53 -5.35
CA LEU A 24 -4.08 8.42 -6.50
C LEU A 24 -5.15 9.53 -6.50
N ALA A 25 -5.66 9.91 -5.34
CA ALA A 25 -6.65 10.97 -5.18
C ALA A 25 -6.17 12.35 -5.64
N GLU A 26 -4.86 12.60 -5.56
CA GLU A 26 -4.21 13.83 -6.00
C GLU A 26 -3.84 13.84 -7.50
N THR A 27 -3.98 12.71 -8.20
CA THR A 27 -3.71 12.63 -9.63
C THR A 27 -4.95 12.92 -10.47
N ARG A 28 -4.77 13.59 -11.61
CA ARG A 28 -5.85 13.83 -12.59
C ARG A 28 -6.04 12.69 -13.59
N PHE A 29 -5.00 11.90 -13.81
CA PHE A 29 -4.96 10.81 -14.77
C PHE A 29 -4.38 9.55 -14.11
N PRO A 30 -4.71 8.34 -14.62
CA PRO A 30 -4.12 7.11 -14.11
C PRO A 30 -2.59 7.15 -14.13
N ILE A 31 -1.96 6.62 -13.08
CA ILE A 31 -0.49 6.55 -12.99
C ILE A 31 -0.02 5.10 -12.85
N GLN A 32 1.17 4.81 -13.38
CA GLN A 32 1.74 3.47 -13.35
C GLN A 32 2.06 3.00 -11.93
N ARG A 33 2.01 1.68 -11.67
CA ARG A 33 2.34 1.10 -10.36
C ARG A 33 3.68 1.58 -9.83
N ALA A 34 4.70 1.65 -10.68
CA ALA A 34 6.03 2.11 -10.30
C ALA A 34 6.01 3.56 -9.77
N GLU A 35 5.19 4.43 -10.37
CA GLU A 35 5.03 5.82 -9.91
C GLU A 35 4.25 5.88 -8.59
N VAL A 36 3.23 5.03 -8.41
CA VAL A 36 2.54 4.90 -7.12
C VAL A 36 3.52 4.51 -6.02
N LEU A 37 4.30 3.44 -6.22
CA LEU A 37 5.32 2.99 -5.26
C LEU A 37 6.33 4.10 -4.95
N ARG A 38 6.88 4.74 -5.99
CA ARG A 38 7.83 5.85 -5.83
C ARG A 38 7.25 6.97 -4.97
N ARG A 39 6.01 7.41 -5.23
CA ARG A 39 5.36 8.48 -4.47
C ARG A 39 5.01 8.08 -3.03
N VAL A 40 4.59 6.84 -2.79
CA VAL A 40 4.40 6.32 -1.42
C VAL A 40 5.75 6.32 -0.69
N GLY A 41 6.81 5.85 -1.34
CA GLY A 41 8.14 5.80 -0.74
C GLY A 41 8.74 7.17 -0.42
N MET A 42 8.32 8.23 -1.09
CA MET A 42 8.70 9.62 -0.75
C MET A 42 7.92 10.21 0.43
N ARG A 43 6.80 9.60 0.83
CA ARG A 43 5.89 10.14 1.87
C ARG A 43 6.07 9.49 3.23
N LEU A 44 6.69 8.32 3.28
CA LEU A 44 6.74 7.50 4.48
C LEU A 44 8.19 7.29 4.91
N GLU A 45 8.42 7.42 6.21
CA GLU A 45 9.60 6.85 6.86
C GLU A 45 9.29 5.38 7.18
N PHE A 46 10.03 4.48 6.54
CA PHE A 46 9.88 3.04 6.74
C PHE A 46 10.74 2.55 7.90
N THR A 47 10.27 1.49 8.56
CA THR A 47 11.10 0.75 9.51
C THR A 47 12.18 -0.04 8.77
N ASP A 48 13.26 -0.41 9.47
CA ASP A 48 14.31 -1.27 8.91
C ASP A 48 13.72 -2.56 8.34
N TYR A 49 12.77 -3.18 9.06
CA TYR A 49 12.08 -4.38 8.60
C TYR A 49 11.32 -4.18 7.29
N GLU A 50 10.62 -3.05 7.13
CA GLU A 50 9.90 -2.73 5.90
C GLU A 50 10.82 -2.52 4.69
N LEU A 51 12.04 -2.02 4.93
CA LEU A 51 13.07 -1.78 3.92
C LEU A 51 13.83 -3.05 3.49
N GLU A 52 13.84 -4.09 4.33
CA GLU A 52 14.47 -5.37 3.98
C GLU A 52 13.89 -5.99 2.69
N PRO A 53 14.68 -6.78 1.95
CA PRO A 53 14.17 -7.61 0.87
C PRO A 53 13.02 -8.52 1.33
N PHE A 54 11.93 -8.60 0.55
CA PHE A 54 10.79 -9.45 0.89
C PHE A 54 11.16 -10.94 1.01
N ARG A 55 12.11 -11.39 0.18
CA ARG A 55 12.73 -12.72 0.20
C ARG A 55 14.21 -12.56 -0.14
N GLU A 56 15.02 -13.53 0.25
CA GLU A 56 16.44 -13.56 -0.11
C GLU A 56 16.62 -13.44 -1.64
N GLY A 57 17.53 -12.56 -2.06
CA GLY A 57 17.78 -12.26 -3.48
C GLY A 57 16.72 -11.39 -4.18
N SER A 58 15.68 -10.93 -3.48
CA SER A 58 14.70 -9.98 -4.03
C SER A 58 15.26 -8.57 -4.11
N SER A 59 15.05 -7.89 -5.24
CA SER A 59 15.26 -6.44 -5.34
C SER A 59 14.11 -5.62 -4.73
N GLN A 60 12.96 -6.27 -4.49
CA GLN A 60 11.78 -5.65 -3.91
C GLN A 60 11.82 -5.74 -2.38
N SER A 61 11.60 -4.61 -1.73
CA SER A 61 11.46 -4.49 -0.27
C SER A 61 10.13 -5.08 0.22
N ARG A 62 10.03 -5.34 1.53
CA ARG A 62 8.79 -5.85 2.15
C ARG A 62 7.62 -4.90 1.92
N TRP A 63 7.80 -3.59 2.12
CA TRP A 63 6.71 -2.62 1.94
C TRP A 63 6.20 -2.59 0.49
N GLU A 64 7.10 -2.62 -0.50
CA GLU A 64 6.71 -2.63 -1.91
C GLU A 64 5.92 -3.88 -2.25
N ASN A 65 6.35 -5.04 -1.75
CA ASN A 65 5.65 -6.31 -1.95
C ASN A 65 4.25 -6.24 -1.32
N HIS A 66 4.15 -5.81 -0.07
CA HIS A 66 2.88 -5.69 0.63
C HIS A 66 1.91 -4.70 -0.03
N LEU A 67 2.36 -3.52 -0.46
CA LEU A 67 1.50 -2.57 -1.17
C LEU A 67 1.05 -3.13 -2.54
N SER A 68 1.91 -3.89 -3.21
CA SER A 68 1.55 -4.56 -4.46
C SER A 68 0.45 -5.58 -4.25
N TRP A 69 0.53 -6.41 -3.22
CA TRP A 69 -0.52 -7.35 -2.86
C TRP A 69 -1.80 -6.65 -2.39
N ALA A 70 -1.68 -5.67 -1.51
CA ALA A 70 -2.82 -4.88 -1.03
C ALA A 70 -3.57 -4.20 -2.18
N SER A 71 -2.89 -3.85 -3.27
CA SER A 71 -3.57 -3.28 -4.44
C SER A 71 -4.54 -4.25 -5.14
N THR A 72 -4.37 -5.56 -4.97
CA THR A 72 -5.35 -6.54 -5.45
C THR A 72 -6.62 -6.45 -4.62
N ASP A 73 -6.49 -6.40 -3.30
CA ASP A 73 -7.58 -6.21 -2.35
C ASP A 73 -8.30 -4.87 -2.61
N MET A 74 -7.55 -3.77 -2.76
CA MET A 74 -8.11 -2.45 -3.10
C MET A 74 -8.92 -2.48 -4.43
N LYS A 75 -8.49 -3.27 -5.41
CA LYS A 75 -9.23 -3.43 -6.67
C LYS A 75 -10.50 -4.24 -6.44
N ALA A 76 -10.43 -5.33 -5.68
CA ALA A 76 -11.59 -6.16 -5.35
C ALA A 76 -12.66 -5.34 -4.59
N ALA A 77 -12.22 -4.49 -3.65
CA ALA A 77 -13.06 -3.53 -2.94
C ALA A 77 -13.60 -2.38 -3.80
N GLY A 78 -13.25 -2.32 -5.08
CA GLY A 78 -13.66 -1.27 -6.00
C GLY A 78 -13.08 0.10 -5.67
N TRP A 79 -12.04 0.19 -4.84
CA TRP A 79 -11.41 1.45 -4.43
C TRP A 79 -10.46 2.03 -5.48
N ILE A 80 -9.89 1.14 -6.32
CA ILE A 80 -9.04 1.54 -7.44
C ILE A 80 -9.42 0.79 -8.71
N ASP A 81 -9.29 1.47 -9.84
CA ASP A 81 -9.25 0.83 -11.15
C ASP A 81 -7.80 0.53 -11.54
N LYS A 82 -7.59 -0.61 -12.20
CA LYS A 82 -6.30 -0.98 -12.81
C LYS A 82 -6.51 -1.20 -14.31
N THR A 83 -6.00 -0.26 -15.09
CA THR A 83 -6.09 -0.27 -16.56
C THR A 83 -4.70 -0.35 -17.19
N ALA A 84 -4.64 -0.50 -18.51
CA ALA A 84 -3.37 -0.41 -19.24
C ALA A 84 -2.70 0.97 -19.08
N ALA A 85 -3.48 2.05 -18.90
CA ALA A 85 -2.96 3.40 -18.68
C ALA A 85 -2.39 3.60 -17.27
N GLY A 86 -2.74 2.76 -16.31
CA GLY A 86 -2.30 2.85 -14.92
C GLY A 86 -3.44 2.64 -13.93
N TRP A 87 -3.17 3.04 -12.69
CA TRP A 87 -4.12 2.96 -11.58
C TRP A 87 -4.77 4.32 -11.36
N ALA A 88 -6.07 4.30 -11.06
CA ALA A 88 -6.85 5.47 -10.68
C ALA A 88 -7.71 5.17 -9.45
N ILE A 89 -7.93 6.16 -8.60
CA ILE A 89 -8.88 6.02 -7.49
C ILE A 89 -10.31 6.17 -8.00
N THR A 90 -11.23 5.41 -7.43
CA THR A 90 -12.67 5.52 -7.67
C THR A 90 -13.34 6.39 -6.61
N ASP A 91 -14.65 6.64 -6.74
CA ASP A 91 -15.42 7.31 -5.69
C ASP A 91 -15.46 6.49 -4.39
N ALA A 92 -15.56 5.17 -4.49
CA ALA A 92 -15.50 4.28 -3.32
C ALA A 92 -14.13 4.35 -2.60
N GLY A 93 -13.03 4.49 -3.35
CA GLY A 93 -11.71 4.69 -2.75
C GLY A 93 -11.57 6.05 -2.07
N ARG A 94 -12.21 7.10 -2.59
CA ARG A 94 -12.27 8.41 -1.93
C ARG A 94 -13.11 8.34 -0.64
N GLU A 95 -14.23 7.62 -0.67
CA GLU A 95 -15.05 7.38 0.52
C GLU A 95 -14.28 6.59 1.59
N ALA A 96 -13.48 5.59 1.19
CA ALA A 96 -12.61 4.86 2.11
C ALA A 96 -11.62 5.80 2.84
N LEU A 97 -11.05 6.80 2.16
CA LEU A 97 -10.20 7.82 2.80
C LEU A 97 -10.95 8.70 3.80
N VAL A 98 -12.22 9.02 3.53
CA VAL A 98 -13.06 9.86 4.40
C VAL A 98 -13.48 9.10 5.66
N THR A 99 -13.90 7.85 5.49
CA THR A 99 -14.40 6.99 6.58
C THR A 99 -13.29 6.44 7.47
N HIS A 100 -12.05 6.41 6.97
CA HIS A 100 -10.86 5.93 7.68
C HIS A 100 -9.79 7.04 7.77
N PRO A 101 -10.05 8.13 8.50
CA PRO A 101 -9.17 9.31 8.49
C PRO A 101 -7.76 9.02 9.02
N ASP A 102 -7.60 8.06 9.93
CA ASP A 102 -6.32 7.56 10.44
C ASP A 102 -5.83 6.28 9.75
N GLY A 103 -6.65 5.73 8.85
CA GLY A 103 -6.38 4.52 8.07
C GLY A 103 -6.66 3.21 8.81
N LEU A 104 -7.06 3.23 10.08
CA LEU A 104 -7.31 2.03 10.86
C LEU A 104 -8.48 1.22 10.26
N GLY A 105 -8.23 -0.02 9.86
CA GLY A 105 -9.25 -0.92 9.32
C GLY A 105 -9.27 -1.00 7.79
N LEU A 106 -8.56 -0.12 7.08
CA LEU A 106 -8.49 -0.16 5.61
C LEU A 106 -7.98 -1.50 5.07
N GLU A 107 -7.01 -2.09 5.75
CA GLU A 107 -6.40 -3.38 5.39
C GLU A 107 -7.34 -4.57 5.59
N VAL A 108 -8.29 -4.45 6.52
CA VAL A 108 -9.33 -5.44 6.79
C VAL A 108 -10.46 -5.26 5.78
N ASP A 109 -10.93 -4.04 5.59
CA ASP A 109 -12.07 -3.74 4.72
C ASP A 109 -11.74 -3.97 3.25
N SER A 110 -10.49 -3.69 2.81
CA SER A 110 -10.07 -4.02 1.45
C SER A 110 -10.08 -5.53 1.19
N ALA A 111 -9.78 -6.34 2.20
CA ALA A 111 -9.60 -7.79 2.07
C ALA A 111 -10.91 -8.59 2.16
N ARG A 112 -12.03 -7.96 2.52
CA ARG A 112 -13.34 -8.58 2.66
C ARG A 112 -14.18 -8.59 1.38
N ALA A 113 -13.72 -7.88 0.35
CA ALA A 113 -14.46 -7.65 -0.88
C ALA A 113 -14.33 -8.76 -1.92
#